data_AF-A0A448X398-F1
#
_entry.id   AF-A0A448X398-F1
#
_cell.length_a   1.000
_cell.length_b   1.000
_cell.length_c   1.000
_cell.angle_alpha   90.00
_cell.angle_beta   90.00
_cell.angle_gamma   90.00
#
_symmetry.space_group_name_H-M   'P 1'
#
loop_
_entity.id
_entity.type
_entity.pdbx_description
1 polymer ?
#
loop_
_entity_poly.entity_id
_entity_poly.type
_entity_poly.pdbx_seq_one_letter_code
_entity_poly.pdbx_strand_id
1 'polypeptide(L)' 'MFEECSVMRNQRISFETLLQAIANTQILDGFDIVTSKNATNTVHLLAAMTRALKASQIALSL' A
#
# COMPACT_ATOMS: atom_id res chain seq x y z
N MET A 1 -2.93 0.08 0.84
CA MET A 1 -1.84 -0.75 0.29
C MET A 1 -2.41 -1.67 -0.77
N PHE A 2 -1.91 -1.59 -1.99
CA PHE A 2 -2.31 -2.45 -3.10
C PHE A 2 -1.22 -3.47 -3.38
N GLU A 3 -1.56 -4.75 -3.45
CA GLU A 3 -0.61 -5.81 -3.81
C GLU A 3 -0.98 -6.37 -5.18
N GLU A 4 -0.11 -6.21 -6.17
CA GLU A 4 -0.26 -6.86 -7.46
C GLU A 4 0.29 -8.29 -7.34
N CYS A 5 -0.49 -9.19 -6.74
CA CYS A 5 -0.17 -10.61 -6.80
C CYS A 5 -0.49 -11.15 -8.20
N SER A 6 0.44 -11.90 -8.80
CA SER A 6 0.22 -12.59 -10.08
C SER A 6 -1.05 -13.47 -10.11
N VAL A 7 -1.50 -13.93 -8.94
CA VAL A 7 -2.73 -14.71 -8.72
C VAL A 7 -4.01 -13.86 -8.88
N MET A 8 -3.92 -12.52 -8.77
CA MET A 8 -5.08 -11.60 -8.89
C MET A 8 -5.36 -11.16 -10.33
N ARG A 9 -4.63 -11.65 -11.33
CA ARG A 9 -4.81 -11.27 -12.74
C ARG A 9 -6.08 -11.82 -13.40
N ASN A 10 -6.88 -12.62 -12.68
CA ASN A 10 -8.18 -13.14 -13.10
C ASN A 10 -9.38 -12.37 -12.53
N GLN A 11 -9.17 -11.14 -12.07
CA GLN A 11 -10.30 -10.28 -11.70
C GLN A 11 -11.07 -9.93 -12.98
N ARG A 12 -12.39 -10.12 -13.01
CA ARG A 12 -13.26 -9.72 -14.14
C ARG A 12 -13.43 -8.19 -14.22
N ILE A 13 -12.38 -7.44 -13.92
CA ILE A 13 -12.37 -5.99 -13.76
C ILE A 13 -11.36 -5.44 -14.75
N SER A 14 -11.76 -4.42 -15.50
CA SER A 14 -10.86 -3.76 -16.45
C SER A 14 -9.71 -3.05 -15.71
N PHE A 15 -8.57 -2.94 -16.38
CA PHE A 15 -7.42 -2.22 -15.83
C PHE A 15 -7.78 -0.74 -15.56
N GLU A 16 -8.57 -0.15 -16.44
CA GLU A 16 -9.06 1.23 -16.36
C GLU A 16 -9.91 1.45 -15.11
N THR A 17 -10.79 0.49 -14.78
CA THR A 17 -11.59 0.54 -13.56
C THR A 17 -10.71 0.47 -12.31
N LEU A 18 -9.68 -0.38 -12.31
CA LEU A 18 -8.74 -0.48 -11.18
C LEU A 18 -7.94 0.82 -11.02
N LEU A 19 -7.46 1.39 -12.13
CA LEU A 19 -6.72 2.64 -12.13
C LEU A 19 -7.57 3.80 -11.60
N GLN A 20 -8.83 3.90 -12.02
CA GLN A 20 -9.74 4.92 -11.53
C GLN A 20 -10.05 4.75 -10.04
N ALA A 21 -10.20 3.52 -9.56
CA ALA A 21 -10.40 3.24 -8.15
C ALA A 21 -9.18 3.70 -7.32
N ILE A 22 -7.95 3.39 -7.78
CA ILE A 22 -6.72 3.85 -7.13
C ILE A 22 -6.66 5.39 -7.10
N ALA A 23 -6.98 6.05 -8.21
CA ALA A 23 -6.99 7.51 -8.29
C ALA A 23 -8.01 8.13 -7.33
N ASN A 24 -9.21 7.57 -7.24
CA ASN A 24 -10.24 8.03 -6.30
C ASN A 24 -9.76 7.88 -4.85
N THR A 25 -9.16 6.75 -4.49
CA THR A 25 -8.66 6.53 -3.14
C THR A 25 -7.52 7.48 -2.76
N GLN A 26 -6.67 7.84 -3.72
CA GLN A 26 -5.59 8.78 -3.45
C GLN A 26 -6.08 10.24 -3.39
N ILE A 27 -6.93 10.66 -4.32
CA ILE A 27 -7.31 12.07 -4.49
C ILE A 27 -8.54 12.44 -3.65
N LEU A 28 -9.57 11.59 -3.64
CA LEU A 28 -10.85 11.88 -2.99
C LEU A 28 -10.84 11.43 -1.53
N ASP A 29 -10.32 10.24 -1.26
CA ASP A 29 -10.29 9.70 0.11
C ASP A 29 -9.05 10.19 0.90
N GLY A 30 -8.04 10.73 0.20
CA GLY A 30 -6.83 11.29 0.80
C GLY A 30 -5.89 10.24 1.40
N PHE A 31 -5.97 8.98 0.97
CA PHE A 31 -5.09 7.93 1.47
C PHE A 31 -3.78 7.83 0.68
N ASP A 32 -2.70 7.60 1.40
CA ASP A 32 -1.41 7.25 0.80
C ASP A 32 -1.44 5.82 0.24
N ILE A 33 -1.31 5.74 -1.07
CA ILE A 33 -1.28 4.47 -1.79
C ILE A 33 0.15 4.00 -1.96
N VAL A 34 0.43 2.82 -1.41
CA VAL A 34 1.66 2.07 -1.70
C VAL A 34 1.31 0.79 -2.46
N THR A 35 2.00 0.57 -3.58
CA THR A 35 1.89 -0.64 -4.40
C THR A 35 3.04 -1.60 -4.13
N SER A 36 2.73 -2.88 -3.91
CA SER A 36 3.71 -3.96 -3.74
C SER A 36 3.57 -5.01 -4.82
N LYS A 37 4.69 -5.59 -5.26
CA LYS A 37 4.74 -6.60 -6.34
C LYS A 37 4.52 -8.03 -5.87
N ASN A 38 4.65 -8.28 -4.56
CA ASN A 38 4.47 -9.59 -3.94
C ASN A 38 4.41 -9.48 -2.42
N ALA A 39 3.92 -10.54 -1.78
CA ALA A 39 3.77 -10.61 -0.33
C ALA A 39 5.09 -10.39 0.43
N THR A 40 6.22 -10.85 -0.09
CA THR A 40 7.53 -10.67 0.55
C THR A 40 7.90 -9.18 0.66
N ASN A 41 7.75 -8.43 -0.43
CA ASN A 41 7.96 -6.97 -0.44
C ASN A 41 6.96 -6.27 0.48
N THR A 42 5.71 -6.73 0.50
CA THR A 42 4.67 -6.22 1.40
C THR A 42 5.08 -6.36 2.87
N VAL A 43 5.54 -7.55 3.28
CA VAL A 43 6.01 -7.81 4.64
C VAL A 43 7.23 -6.95 5.00
N HIS A 44 8.20 -6.82 4.10
CA HIS A 44 9.37 -5.97 4.33
C HIS A 44 9.00 -4.50 4.52
N LEU A 45 8.06 -3.99 3.71
CA LEU A 45 7.53 -2.63 3.86
C LEU A 45 6.86 -2.43 5.22
N LEU A 46 5.95 -3.32 5.61
CA LEU A 46 5.25 -3.24 6.90
C LEU A 46 6.23 -3.28 8.08
N ALA A 47 7.24 -4.15 8.01
CA ALA A 47 8.28 -4.23 9.03
C ALA A 47 9.10 -2.93 9.11
N ALA A 48 9.41 -2.31 7.96
CA ALA A 48 10.12 -1.03 7.91
C ALA A 48 9.27 0.12 8.48
N MET A 49 7.99 0.20 8.10
CA MET A 49 7.05 1.19 8.65
C MET A 49 6.91 1.05 10.16
N THR A 50 6.81 -0.19 10.66
CA THR A 50 6.72 -0.46 12.11
C THR A 50 7.96 0.04 12.85
N ARG A 51 9.16 -0.21 12.31
CA ARG A 51 10.41 0.29 12.89
C ARG A 51 10.49 1.81 12.86
N ALA A 52 10.08 2.44 11.75
CA ALA A 52 10.05 3.89 11.61
C ALA A 52 9.08 4.54 12.62
N LEU A 53 7.88 3.99 12.76
CA LEU A 53 6.89 4.46 13.75
C LEU A 53 7.44 4.34 15.17
N LYS A 54 8.01 3.18 15.53
CA LYS A 54 8.64 2.99 16.84
C LYS A 54 9.75 4.01 17.11
N ALA A 55 10.60 4.28 16.12
CA ALA A 55 11.66 5.29 16.24
C ALA A 55 11.08 6.71 16.41
N SER A 56 10.04 7.06 15.65
CA SER A 56 9.38 8.37 15.75
C SER A 56 8.68 8.59 17.09
N GLN A 57 8.06 7.55 17.65
CA GLN A 57 7.43 7.60 18.97
C GLN A 57 8.47 7.86 20.06
N ILE A 58 9.64 7.20 19.97
CA ILE A 58 10.76 7.44 20.89
C ILE A 58 11.25 8.89 20.77
N ALA A 59 11.38 9.42 19.55
CA ALA A 59 11.82 10.79 19.31
C ALA A 59 10.82 11.86 19.81
N LEU A 60 9.52 11.56 19.83
CA LEU A 60 8.46 12.44 20.38
C LEU A 60 8.34 12.36 21.92
N SER A 61 8.95 11.36 22.54
CA SER A 61 8.95 11.15 24.00
C SER A 61 10.20 11.67 24.72
N LEU A 62 11.11 12.32 23.99
CA LEU A 62 12.32 13.01 24.47
C LEU A 62 12.18 14.51 24.22
#